data_AF-A0A945RBG6-F1
#
_entry.id   AF-A0A945RBG6-F1
#
_cell.length_a   1.000
_cell.length_b   1.000
_cell.length_c   1.000
_cell.angle_alpha   90.00
_cell.angle_beta   90.00
_cell.angle_gamma   90.00
#
_symmetry.space_group_name_H-M   'P 1'
#
loop_
_entity.id
_entity.type
_entity.pdbx_description
1 polymer ?
#
loop_
_entity_poly.entity_id
_entity_poly.type
_entity_poly.pdbx_seq_one_letter_code
_entity_poly.pdbx_strand_id
1 'polypeptide(L)'
;MKNTGFRRLALATVLALGAILPMSAVVGQSSLLLAEHPESYTVEAGDSLWNIASQFLQDPQRWAEVWQPDDYLDNADLIYPGDTLIMSTVEGNPRILVQRGDRDIVALGPEVRVEPLLSAIPAIPLEAIENSFTRNRIADRAQLEAAP
;
A
#
# COMPACT_ATOMS: atom_id res chain seq x y z
N MET A 1 24.39 -69.81 68.70
CA MET A 1 24.81 -68.43 69.00
C MET A 1 25.79 -67.96 67.93
N LYS A 2 25.29 -67.26 66.89
CA LYS A 2 26.08 -66.52 65.90
C LYS A 2 25.28 -65.28 65.50
N ASN A 3 25.85 -64.12 65.79
CA ASN A 3 25.32 -62.79 65.50
C ASN A 3 25.19 -62.56 64.00
N THR A 4 24.07 -61.97 63.55
CA THR A 4 24.01 -61.31 62.24
C THR A 4 22.94 -60.21 62.23
N GLY A 5 23.39 -58.96 62.24
CA GLY A 5 22.89 -57.93 61.32
C GLY A 5 21.50 -57.35 61.55
N PHE A 6 21.30 -56.66 62.67
CA PHE A 6 20.18 -55.75 62.91
C PHE A 6 20.34 -54.46 62.08
N ARG A 7 20.19 -54.49 60.74
CA ARG A 7 20.25 -53.29 59.88
C ARG A 7 19.47 -53.41 58.58
N ARG A 8 18.15 -53.63 58.62
CA ARG A 8 17.24 -53.30 57.48
C ARG A 8 15.84 -52.99 57.99
N LEU A 9 15.73 -52.01 58.88
CA LEU A 9 14.42 -51.52 59.31
C LEU A 9 14.49 -50.01 59.59
N ALA A 10 14.59 -49.24 58.52
CA ALA A 10 14.18 -47.84 58.48
C ALA A 10 14.08 -47.42 57.00
N LEU A 11 13.15 -46.49 56.75
CA LEU A 11 12.96 -45.76 55.49
C LEU A 11 12.02 -46.36 54.42
N ALA A 12 10.86 -46.82 54.84
CA ALA A 12 9.63 -46.61 54.08
C ALA A 12 8.93 -45.35 54.62
N THR A 13 9.09 -44.19 53.97
CA THR A 13 8.19 -42.99 53.97
C THR A 13 8.88 -41.79 53.31
N VAL A 14 9.14 -41.85 52.00
CA VAL A 14 9.20 -40.65 51.13
C VAL A 14 8.54 -41.04 49.80
N LEU A 15 7.28 -41.46 49.91
CA LEU A 15 6.39 -41.71 48.78
C LEU A 15 5.40 -40.54 48.76
N ALA A 16 5.23 -39.93 47.58
CA ALA A 16 4.14 -39.01 47.22
C ALA A 16 4.24 -37.53 47.66
N LEU A 17 5.19 -36.77 47.09
CA LEU A 17 4.91 -35.36 46.73
C LEU A 17 5.90 -34.88 45.66
N GLY A 18 5.63 -35.19 44.40
CA GLY A 18 6.52 -34.83 43.30
C GLY A 18 5.97 -35.15 41.92
N ALA A 19 4.67 -35.01 41.72
CA ALA A 19 4.07 -35.01 40.39
C ALA A 19 3.67 -33.56 40.06
N ILE A 20 4.66 -32.72 39.80
CA ILE A 20 4.42 -31.43 39.14
C ILE A 20 4.21 -31.78 37.67
N LEU A 21 2.94 -31.87 37.26
CA LEU A 21 2.58 -31.93 35.84
C LEU A 21 3.11 -30.64 35.18
N PRO A 22 3.88 -30.72 34.08
CA PRO A 22 4.08 -29.55 33.25
C PRO A 22 2.71 -29.26 32.62
N MET A 23 2.03 -28.25 33.15
CA MET A 23 0.85 -27.69 32.53
C MET A 23 1.33 -26.94 31.29
N SER A 24 1.51 -27.67 30.19
CA SER A 24 1.73 -27.07 28.88
C SER A 24 0.47 -26.28 28.55
N ALA A 25 0.52 -24.97 28.75
CA ALA A 25 -0.41 -24.08 28.10
C ALA A 25 -0.19 -24.24 26.59
N VAL A 26 -1.08 -24.99 25.93
CA VAL A 26 -1.24 -24.89 24.49
C VAL A 26 -1.75 -23.48 24.24
N VAL A 27 -0.82 -22.57 23.97
CA VAL A 27 -1.16 -21.28 23.36
C VAL A 27 -1.75 -21.66 22.01
N GLY A 28 -3.07 -21.57 21.90
CA GLY A 28 -3.76 -21.84 20.64
C GLY A 28 -3.16 -20.95 19.56
N GLN A 29 -2.82 -21.55 18.42
CA GLN A 29 -2.57 -20.79 17.20
C GLN A 29 -3.86 -20.01 16.89
N SER A 30 -3.92 -18.76 17.35
CA SER A 30 -4.95 -17.82 16.95
C SER A 30 -4.85 -17.68 15.44
N SER A 31 -5.84 -18.20 14.73
CA SER A 31 -5.97 -18.09 13.28
C SER A 31 -5.90 -16.61 12.90
N LEU A 32 -4.96 -16.26 12.02
CA LEU A 32 -4.80 -14.88 11.56
C LEU A 32 -6.04 -14.40 10.79
N LEU A 33 -6.69 -15.32 10.08
CA LEU A 33 -7.86 -15.08 9.26
C LEU A 33 -9.15 -15.14 10.07
N LEU A 34 -10.16 -14.38 9.66
CA LEU A 34 -11.54 -14.54 10.12
C LEU A 34 -12.07 -15.94 9.78
N ALA A 35 -13.02 -16.45 10.56
CA ALA A 35 -13.68 -17.72 10.22
C ALA A 35 -14.49 -17.63 8.91
N GLU A 36 -15.09 -16.46 8.67
CA GLU A 36 -15.76 -16.12 7.41
C GLU A 36 -15.11 -14.86 6.86
N HIS A 37 -14.31 -15.03 5.81
CA HIS A 37 -13.68 -13.93 5.06
C HIS A 37 -13.94 -14.14 3.56
N PRO A 38 -14.01 -13.06 2.78
CA PRO A 38 -14.09 -13.20 1.33
C PRO A 38 -12.79 -13.84 0.78
N GLU A 39 -12.87 -14.57 -0.33
CA GLU A 39 -11.68 -15.11 -1.00
C GLU A 39 -10.90 -14.02 -1.75
N SER A 40 -11.62 -13.02 -2.27
CA SER A 40 -11.06 -11.88 -2.99
C SER A 40 -11.80 -10.58 -2.69
N TYR A 41 -11.10 -9.46 -2.88
CA TYR A 41 -11.63 -8.12 -2.73
C TYR A 41 -11.14 -7.23 -3.86
N THR A 42 -12.05 -6.49 -4.50
CA THR A 42 -11.71 -5.50 -5.51
C THR A 42 -11.51 -4.15 -4.84
N VAL A 43 -10.33 -3.58 -5.01
CA VAL A 43 -9.94 -2.30 -4.42
C VAL A 43 -10.81 -1.18 -4.97
N GLU A 44 -11.38 -0.36 -4.08
CA GLU A 44 -12.12 0.84 -4.43
C GLU A 44 -11.30 2.12 -4.17
N ALA A 45 -11.79 3.25 -4.69
CA ALA A 45 -11.12 4.54 -4.50
C ALA A 45 -11.15 4.98 -3.03
N GLY A 46 -9.97 5.15 -2.44
CA GLY A 46 -9.81 5.55 -1.03
C GLY A 46 -9.49 4.39 -0.08
N ASP A 47 -9.45 3.15 -0.59
CA ASP A 47 -9.01 2.01 0.19
C ASP A 47 -7.50 1.99 0.43
N SER A 48 -7.11 1.34 1.52
CA SER A 48 -5.72 1.03 1.86
C SER A 48 -5.61 -0.45 2.19
N LEU A 49 -4.42 -1.04 2.03
CA LEU A 49 -4.22 -2.45 2.42
C LEU A 49 -4.59 -2.70 3.88
N TRP A 50 -4.33 -1.74 4.76
CA TRP A 50 -4.72 -1.82 6.17
C TRP A 50 -6.24 -1.89 6.37
N ASN A 51 -7.00 -1.01 5.71
CA ASN A 51 -8.47 -1.03 5.77
C ASN A 51 -9.01 -2.35 5.23
N ILE A 52 -8.49 -2.80 4.08
CA ILE A 52 -8.93 -4.03 3.43
C ILE A 52 -8.59 -5.25 4.29
N ALA A 53 -7.43 -5.26 4.94
CA ALA A 53 -7.01 -6.37 5.80
C ALA A 53 -7.99 -6.65 6.95
N SER A 54 -8.76 -5.65 7.41
CA SER A 54 -9.81 -5.85 8.42
C SER A 54 -10.95 -6.77 7.98
N GLN A 55 -11.15 -6.94 6.67
CA GLN A 55 -12.14 -7.86 6.10
C GLN A 55 -11.66 -9.32 6.14
N PHE A 56 -10.35 -9.54 6.15
CA PHE A 56 -9.75 -10.86 6.06
C PHE A 56 -9.14 -11.35 7.37
N LEU A 57 -8.55 -10.44 8.16
CA LEU A 57 -7.79 -10.74 9.36
C LEU A 57 -8.59 -10.46 10.63
N GLN A 58 -8.43 -11.33 11.63
CA GLN A 58 -9.02 -11.13 12.95
C GLN A 58 -8.45 -9.91 13.66
N ASP A 59 -7.16 -9.63 13.42
CA ASP A 59 -6.49 -8.43 13.90
C ASP A 59 -5.89 -7.67 12.69
N PRO A 60 -6.51 -6.57 12.26
CA PRO A 60 -6.02 -5.79 11.13
C PRO A 60 -4.64 -5.15 11.39
N GLN A 61 -4.17 -5.02 12.63
CA GLN A 61 -2.82 -4.49 12.90
C GLN A 61 -1.72 -5.45 12.41
N ARG A 62 -2.06 -6.73 12.25
CA ARG A 62 -1.15 -7.80 11.80
C ARG A 62 -1.06 -7.93 10.28
N TRP A 63 -1.62 -6.99 9.52
CA TRP A 63 -1.55 -6.94 8.07
C TRP A 63 -0.11 -7.04 7.54
N ALA A 64 0.87 -6.46 8.25
CA ALA A 64 2.28 -6.51 7.87
C ALA A 64 2.90 -7.92 7.97
N GLU A 65 2.26 -8.85 8.67
CA GLU A 65 2.70 -10.25 8.76
C GLU A 65 2.26 -11.08 7.55
N VAL A 66 1.10 -10.74 6.96
CA VAL A 66 0.53 -11.45 5.80
C VAL A 66 0.90 -10.77 4.48
N TRP A 67 1.31 -9.51 4.52
CA TRP A 67 1.83 -8.80 3.37
C TRP A 67 3.32 -9.05 3.21
N GLN A 68 3.75 -9.39 1.99
CA GLN A 68 5.16 -9.43 1.63
C GLN A 68 5.37 -8.71 0.30
N PRO A 69 6.47 -7.96 0.14
CA PRO A 69 6.83 -7.38 -1.15
C PRO A 69 7.01 -8.49 -2.18
N ASP A 70 6.45 -8.29 -3.36
CA ASP A 70 6.64 -9.12 -4.55
C ASP A 70 7.02 -8.21 -5.73
N ASP A 71 7.51 -8.77 -6.83
CA ASP A 71 7.91 -8.02 -8.02
C ASP A 71 6.76 -7.14 -8.58
N TYR A 72 5.51 -7.53 -8.31
CA TYR A 72 4.31 -6.81 -8.77
C TYR A 72 3.75 -5.80 -7.75
N LEU A 73 4.05 -5.98 -6.47
CA LEU A 73 3.64 -5.11 -5.38
C LEU A 73 4.78 -5.01 -4.36
N ASP A 74 5.75 -4.17 -4.69
CA ASP A 74 6.92 -3.86 -3.88
C ASP A 74 6.59 -2.92 -2.71
N ASN A 75 5.55 -2.11 -2.87
CA ASN A 75 5.07 -1.19 -1.86
C ASN A 75 3.57 -1.39 -1.59
N ALA A 76 3.24 -1.55 -0.30
CA ALA A 76 1.90 -1.73 0.24
C ALA A 76 0.92 -0.61 -0.18
N ASP A 77 1.42 0.61 -0.35
CA ASP A 77 0.60 1.77 -0.72
C ASP A 77 0.25 1.79 -2.22
N LEU A 78 0.88 0.95 -3.05
CA LEU A 78 0.68 0.92 -4.50
C LEU A 78 -0.46 -0.01 -4.92
N ILE A 79 -1.53 -0.06 -4.14
CA ILE A 79 -2.82 -0.63 -4.56
C ILE A 79 -3.66 0.45 -5.22
N TYR A 80 -4.36 0.10 -6.30
CA TYR A 80 -5.18 1.06 -7.03
C TYR A 80 -6.58 0.52 -7.26
N PRO A 81 -7.57 1.41 -7.47
CA PRO A 81 -8.91 0.99 -7.80
C PRO A 81 -8.95 0.04 -8.99
N GLY A 82 -9.70 -1.05 -8.86
CA GLY A 82 -9.80 -2.12 -9.86
C GLY A 82 -8.77 -3.24 -9.72
N ASP A 83 -7.77 -3.12 -8.84
CA ASP A 83 -6.95 -4.27 -8.44
C ASP A 83 -7.79 -5.28 -7.65
N THR A 84 -7.50 -6.57 -7.82
CA THR A 84 -8.12 -7.63 -7.02
C THR A 84 -7.10 -8.21 -6.06
N LEU A 85 -7.39 -8.09 -4.77
CA LEU A 85 -6.62 -8.69 -3.69
C LEU A 85 -7.19 -10.07 -3.40
N ILE A 86 -6.32 -11.07 -3.31
CA ILE A 86 -6.69 -12.47 -3.07
C ILE A 86 -5.95 -12.95 -1.84
N MET A 87 -6.68 -13.57 -0.92
CA MET A 87 -6.06 -14.22 0.23
C MET A 87 -5.67 -15.65 -0.16
N SER A 88 -4.38 -15.95 -0.11
CA SER A 88 -3.83 -17.28 -0.44
C SER A 88 -3.03 -17.82 0.72
N THR A 89 -3.05 -19.14 0.94
CA THR A 89 -2.21 -19.79 1.95
C THR A 89 -0.95 -20.33 1.27
N VAL A 90 0.17 -19.68 1.49
CA VAL A 90 1.47 -20.09 0.95
C VAL A 90 2.29 -20.66 2.11
N GLU A 91 2.68 -21.93 2.01
CA GLU A 91 3.46 -22.63 3.06
C GLU A 91 2.78 -22.65 4.44
N GLY A 92 1.44 -22.70 4.46
CA GLY A 92 0.66 -22.70 5.71
C GLY A 92 0.51 -21.32 6.36
N ASN A 93 1.05 -20.26 5.76
CA ASN A 93 0.87 -18.89 6.21
C ASN A 93 -0.07 -18.14 5.25
N PRO A 94 -1.06 -17.39 5.77
CA PRO A 94 -1.90 -16.54 4.93
C PRO A 94 -1.08 -15.40 4.33
N ARG A 95 -1.31 -15.14 3.05
CA ARG A 95 -0.65 -14.11 2.27
C ARG A 95 -1.64 -13.36 1.41
N ILE A 96 -1.42 -12.05 1.31
CA ILE A 96 -2.15 -11.19 0.39
C ILE A 96 -1.42 -11.19 -0.95
N LEU A 97 -2.10 -11.63 -2.00
CA LEU A 97 -1.62 -11.54 -3.37
C LEU A 97 -2.42 -10.47 -4.12
N VAL A 98 -1.74 -9.70 -4.97
CA VAL A 98 -2.39 -8.66 -5.78
C VAL A 98 -2.42 -9.09 -7.22
N GLN A 99 -3.61 -9.28 -7.74
CA GLN A 99 -3.84 -9.39 -9.16
C GLN A 99 -4.14 -7.99 -9.71
N ARG A 100 -3.19 -7.45 -10.47
CA ARG A 100 -3.38 -6.18 -11.18
C ARG A 100 -4.58 -6.31 -12.12
N GLY A 101 -5.54 -5.40 -11.97
CA GLY A 101 -6.66 -5.30 -12.90
C GLY A 101 -6.18 -4.93 -14.30
N ASP A 102 -7.01 -5.20 -15.32
CA ASP A 102 -6.79 -4.64 -16.65
C ASP A 102 -7.03 -3.13 -16.57
N ARG A 103 -5.95 -2.36 -16.68
CA ARG A 103 -6.00 -0.90 -16.51
C ARG A 103 -5.78 -0.23 -17.84
N ASP A 104 -6.77 0.56 -18.24
CA ASP A 104 -6.54 1.60 -19.22
C ASP A 104 -5.64 2.66 -18.59
N ILE A 105 -4.38 2.71 -19.03
CA ILE A 105 -3.45 3.78 -18.65
C ILE A 105 -3.95 5.06 -19.33
N VAL A 106 -4.72 5.86 -18.59
CA VAL A 106 -5.14 7.18 -19.06
C VAL A 106 -3.96 8.14 -18.92
N ALA A 107 -3.27 8.39 -20.02
CA ALA A 107 -2.21 9.39 -20.07
C ALA A 107 -2.82 10.79 -19.89
N LEU A 108 -2.67 11.34 -18.69
CA LEU A 108 -3.06 12.72 -18.40
C LEU A 108 -1.99 13.67 -18.94
N GLY A 109 -2.40 14.58 -19.83
CA GLY A 109 -1.56 15.63 -20.37
C GLY A 109 -2.22 17.00 -20.20
N PRO A 110 -1.46 18.10 -20.32
CA PRO A 110 -2.06 19.43 -20.35
C PRO A 110 -3.00 19.53 -21.56
N GLU A 111 -4.27 19.85 -21.31
CA GLU A 111 -5.27 20.07 -22.35
C GLU A 111 -5.56 21.58 -22.48
N VAL A 112 -5.45 22.11 -23.71
CA VAL A 112 -5.79 23.50 -23.99
C VAL A 112 -7.31 23.61 -24.08
N ARG A 113 -7.93 24.29 -23.11
CA ARG A 113 -9.34 24.63 -23.18
C ARG A 113 -9.55 25.80 -24.14
N VAL A 114 -10.17 25.54 -25.29
CA VAL A 114 -10.57 26.60 -26.24
C VAL A 114 -12.03 26.95 -25.98
N GLU A 115 -12.28 28.21 -25.60
CA GLU A 115 -13.63 28.76 -25.46
C GLU A 115 -13.97 29.63 -26.68
N PRO A 116 -15.17 29.52 -27.27
CA PRO A 116 -15.55 30.34 -28.41
C PRO A 116 -15.68 31.80 -28.01
N LEU A 117 -15.12 32.71 -28.82
CA LEU A 117 -15.29 34.15 -28.62
C LEU A 117 -16.76 34.53 -28.82
N LEU A 118 -17.42 35.02 -27.77
CA LEU A 118 -18.81 35.46 -27.82
C LEU A 118 -19.01 36.78 -28.59
N SER A 119 -17.92 37.52 -28.83
CA SER A 119 -17.91 38.80 -29.53
C SER A 119 -16.62 39.01 -30.33
N ALA A 120 -16.65 39.92 -31.30
CA ALA A 120 -15.47 40.30 -32.06
C ALA A 120 -14.37 40.87 -31.15
N ILE A 121 -13.11 40.64 -31.51
CA ILE A 121 -11.95 41.28 -30.88
C ILE A 121 -12.02 42.79 -31.18
N PRO A 122 -12.03 43.67 -30.17
CA PRO A 122 -12.08 45.11 -30.41
C PRO A 122 -10.81 45.59 -31.11
N ALA A 123 -10.94 46.61 -31.96
CA ALA A 123 -9.78 47.29 -32.53
C ALA A 123 -8.92 47.88 -31.40
N ILE A 124 -7.61 47.71 -31.50
CA ILE A 124 -6.67 48.32 -30.54
C ILE A 124 -6.64 49.83 -30.82
N PRO A 125 -6.93 50.70 -29.82
CA PRO A 125 -6.89 52.14 -30.02
C PRO A 125 -5.46 52.62 -30.30
N LEU A 126 -5.32 53.65 -31.13
CA LEU A 126 -4.01 54.14 -31.59
C LEU A 126 -3.13 54.60 -30.42
N GLU A 127 -3.74 55.22 -29.41
CA GLU A 127 -3.06 55.74 -28.23
C GLU A 127 -2.38 54.62 -27.42
N ALA A 128 -2.94 53.40 -27.46
CA ALA A 128 -2.36 52.24 -26.76
C ALA A 128 -1.07 51.71 -27.43
N ILE A 129 -0.84 52.04 -28.71
CA ILE A 129 0.31 51.56 -29.49
C ILE A 129 1.32 52.66 -29.84
N GLU A 130 1.00 53.94 -29.60
CA GLU A 130 1.89 55.10 -29.86
C GLU A 130 3.29 54.95 -29.23
N ASN A 131 3.37 54.49 -27.98
CA ASN A 131 4.66 54.31 -27.28
C ASN A 131 5.49 53.17 -27.89
N SER A 132 4.84 52.13 -28.44
CA SER A 132 5.52 51.03 -29.14
C SER A 132 6.16 51.49 -30.44
N PHE A 133 5.63 52.53 -31.09
CA PHE A 133 6.22 53.09 -32.32
C PHE A 133 7.26 54.20 -32.07
N THR A 134 7.37 54.71 -30.84
CA THR A 134 8.26 55.85 -30.54
C THR A 134 9.76 55.52 -30.70
N ARG A 135 10.15 54.23 -30.66
CA ARG A 135 11.53 53.79 -30.93
C ARG A 135 11.68 52.87 -32.15
N ASN A 136 10.58 52.55 -32.83
CA ASN A 136 10.60 51.65 -33.98
C ASN A 136 10.64 52.48 -35.26
N ARG A 137 11.82 52.56 -35.88
CA ARG A 137 11.99 53.22 -37.19
C ARG A 137 11.60 52.23 -38.29
N ILE A 138 10.55 52.54 -39.06
CA ILE A 138 10.28 51.87 -40.33
C ILE A 138 11.32 52.39 -41.33
N ALA A 139 12.19 51.51 -41.82
CA ALA A 139 13.25 51.87 -42.77
C ALA A 139 13.06 51.10 -44.08
N ASP A 140 13.22 51.80 -45.19
CA ASP A 140 13.20 51.18 -46.51
C ASP A 140 14.51 50.42 -46.78
N ARG A 141 14.49 49.45 -47.70
CA ARG A 141 15.64 48.58 -47.97
C ARG A 141 16.93 49.35 -48.26
N ALA A 142 16.85 50.42 -49.05
CA ALA A 142 18.00 51.26 -49.38
C ALA A 142 18.56 52.01 -48.15
N GLN A 143 17.71 52.35 -47.17
CA GLN A 143 18.13 53.01 -45.94
C GLN A 143 18.79 52.06 -44.94
N LEU A 144 18.44 50.77 -44.98
CA LEU A 144 19.11 49.72 -44.21
C LEU A 144 20.49 49.40 -44.78
N GLU A 145 20.62 49.29 -46.11
CA GLU A 145 21.89 49.01 -46.77
C GLU A 145 22.91 50.14 -46.64
N ALA A 146 22.43 51.38 -46.45
CA ALA A 146 23.27 52.57 -46.23
C ALA A 146 23.49 52.91 -44.74
N ALA A 147 23.00 52.08 -43.81
CA ALA A 147 23.22 52.29 -42.38
C ALA A 147 24.67 51.87 -41.98
N PRO A 148 25.33 52.61 -41.06
CA PRO A 148 26.70 52.32 -40.62
C PRO A 148 26.82 51.03 -39.80
#